data_AF-A0A1M5SIL2-F1
#
_entry.id   AF-A0A1M5SIL2-F1
#
_cell.length_a   1.000
_cell.length_b   1.000
_cell.length_c   1.000
_cell.angle_alpha   90.00
_cell.angle_beta   90.00
_cell.angle_gamma   90.00
#
_symmetry.space_group_name_H-M   'P 1'
#
loop_
_entity.id
_entity.type
_entity.pdbx_description
1 polymer ?
#
loop_
_entity_poly.entity_id
_entity_poly.type
_entity_poly.pdbx_seq_one_letter_code
_entity_poly.pdbx_strand_id
1 'polypeptide(L)'
;MSARRPTLDEPVVISKFWKNRRHDAVIVSLSTYEGHNLVDLRTHAMKEGRLVPTPKGLAVVVRRLPELVDALTKALAKARELGLIDSDGASEATE
;
A
#
# COMPACT_ATOMS: atom_id res chain seq x y z
N MET A 1 -9.33 29.82 -13.07
CA MET A 1 -10.37 29.05 -12.34
C MET A 1 -9.71 27.79 -11.80
N SER A 2 -9.40 27.75 -10.50
CA SER A 2 -8.76 26.57 -9.90
C SER A 2 -9.84 25.51 -9.70
N ALA A 3 -9.81 24.45 -10.52
CA ALA A 3 -10.72 23.32 -10.36
C ALA A 3 -10.54 22.76 -8.94
N ARG A 4 -11.61 22.78 -8.14
CA ARG A 4 -11.63 22.19 -6.80
C ARG A 4 -11.23 20.73 -6.97
N ARG A 5 -10.13 20.31 -6.31
CA ARG A 5 -9.68 18.92 -6.44
C ARG A 5 -10.81 18.00 -5.94
N PRO A 6 -11.12 16.92 -6.66
CA PRO A 6 -12.12 15.96 -6.18
C PRO A 6 -11.65 15.39 -4.84
N THR A 7 -12.52 15.45 -3.85
CA THR A 7 -12.36 14.81 -2.55
C THR A 7 -13.09 13.47 -2.58
N LEU A 8 -12.60 12.50 -1.81
CA LEU A 8 -13.22 11.19 -1.63
C LEU A 8 -14.02 11.22 -0.33
N ASP A 9 -15.31 10.92 -0.41
CA ASP A 9 -16.19 10.84 0.76
C ASP A 9 -15.91 9.59 1.60
N GLU A 10 -15.44 8.51 0.96
CA GLU A 10 -15.03 7.27 1.61
C GLU A 10 -13.64 6.83 1.12
N PRO A 11 -12.81 6.22 1.98
CA PRO A 11 -11.54 5.65 1.57
C PRO A 11 -11.73 4.54 0.51
N VAL A 12 -11.09 4.69 -0.64
CA VAL A 12 -11.10 3.69 -1.71
C VAL A 12 -9.95 2.72 -1.50
N VAL A 13 -10.26 1.47 -1.17
CA VAL A 13 -9.25 0.40 -1.09
C VAL A 13 -8.87 -0.04 -2.51
N ILE A 14 -7.58 0.12 -2.85
CA ILE A 14 -7.04 -0.24 -4.17
C ILE A 14 -6.56 -1.69 -4.16
N SER A 15 -5.82 -2.08 -3.12
CA SER A 15 -5.18 -3.38 -3.06
C SER A 15 -5.01 -3.85 -1.62
N LYS A 16 -4.98 -5.16 -1.45
CA LYS A 16 -4.71 -5.84 -0.19
C LYS A 16 -3.87 -7.07 -0.49
N PHE A 17 -2.77 -7.23 0.24
CA PHE A 17 -1.93 -8.42 0.18
C PHE A 17 -1.49 -8.86 1.58
N TRP A 18 -1.23 -10.16 1.75
CA TRP A 18 -0.79 -10.71 3.03
C TRP A 18 0.69 -10.44 3.23
N LYS A 19 1.02 -9.80 4.35
CA LYS A 19 2.40 -9.51 4.76
C LYS A 19 3.13 -10.75 5.25
N ASN A 20 2.40 -11.65 5.92
CA ASN A 20 2.97 -12.84 6.54
C ASN A 20 1.95 -14.00 6.63
N ARG A 21 2.44 -15.18 6.99
CA ARG A 21 1.61 -16.37 7.27
C ARG A 21 0.70 -16.22 8.49
N ARG A 22 0.88 -15.17 9.31
CA ARG A 22 0.02 -14.87 10.48
C ARG A 22 -1.23 -14.06 10.11
N HIS A 23 -1.56 -13.98 8.81
CA HIS A 23 -2.70 -13.25 8.29
C HIS A 23 -2.66 -11.74 8.56
N ASP A 24 -1.49 -11.15 8.77
CA ASP A 24 -1.39 -9.68 8.71
C ASP A 24 -1.48 -9.24 7.24
N ALA A 25 -2.28 -8.23 6.94
CA ALA A 25 -2.45 -7.70 5.59
C ALA A 25 -1.86 -6.30 5.49
N VAL A 26 -1.26 -5.95 4.35
CA VAL A 26 -1.04 -4.56 3.97
C VAL A 26 -2.19 -4.14 3.06
N ILE A 27 -2.86 -3.05 3.43
CA ILE A 27 -3.94 -2.45 2.65
C ILE A 27 -3.43 -1.14 2.08
N VAL A 28 -3.62 -0.95 0.78
CA VAL A 28 -3.34 0.29 0.06
C VAL A 28 -4.67 0.95 -0.28
N SER A 29 -4.85 2.18 0.18
CA SER A 29 -6.09 2.95 -0.03
C SER A 29 -5.83 4.40 -0.38
N LEU A 30 -6.76 5.01 -1.09
CA LEU A 30 -6.85 6.47 -1.27
C LEU A 30 -7.89 7.02 -0.31
N SER A 31 -7.55 8.08 0.42
CA SER A 31 -8.48 8.76 1.32
C SER A 31 -8.33 10.27 1.19
N THR A 32 -9.31 11.01 1.70
CA THR A 32 -9.19 12.46 1.85
C THR A 32 -9.16 12.80 3.34
N TYR A 33 -8.16 13.59 3.74
CA TYR A 33 -8.04 14.12 5.09
C TYR A 33 -7.82 15.63 5.01
N GLU A 34 -8.65 16.41 5.69
CA GLU A 34 -8.59 17.88 5.70
C GLU A 34 -8.51 18.52 4.30
N GLY A 35 -9.22 17.94 3.32
CA GLY A 35 -9.21 18.43 1.92
C GLY A 35 -7.96 18.06 1.12
N HIS A 36 -7.07 17.24 1.68
CA HIS A 36 -5.92 16.67 1.01
C HIS A 36 -6.16 15.20 0.68
N ASN A 37 -5.95 14.84 -0.58
CA ASN A 37 -5.98 13.44 -1.00
C ASN A 37 -4.67 12.77 -0.63
N LEU A 38 -4.77 11.64 0.04
CA LEU A 38 -3.68 10.85 0.57
C LEU A 38 -3.73 9.44 -0.02
N VAL A 39 -2.56 8.83 -0.14
CA VAL A 39 -2.38 7.40 -0.33
C VAL A 39 -1.91 6.85 1.03
N ASP A 40 -2.66 5.93 1.61
CA ASP A 40 -2.30 5.23 2.85
C ASP A 40 -1.94 3.78 2.54
N LEU A 41 -0.75 3.37 3.00
CA LEU A 41 -0.28 1.99 2.99
C LEU A 41 -0.14 1.55 4.44
N ARG A 42 -1.09 0.78 4.94
CA ARG A 42 -1.16 0.45 6.36
C ARG A 42 -1.25 -1.05 6.60
N THR A 43 -0.46 -1.51 7.57
CA THR A 43 -0.56 -2.89 8.05
C THR A 43 -1.81 -3.01 8.90
N HIS A 44 -2.65 -3.99 8.57
CA HIS A 44 -3.79 -4.43 9.34
C HIS A 44 -3.47 -5.79 9.95
N ALA A 45 -3.59 -5.88 11.27
CA ALA A 45 -3.35 -7.13 11.99
C ALA A 45 -4.65 -7.93 12.08
N MET A 46 -4.54 -9.25 12.00
CA MET A 46 -5.69 -10.13 12.23
C MET A 46 -5.95 -10.24 13.73
N LYS A 47 -7.10 -9.71 14.18
CA LYS A 47 -7.55 -9.81 15.56
C LYS A 47 -8.99 -10.32 15.58
N GLU A 48 -9.22 -11.45 16.25
CA GLU A 48 -10.56 -12.01 16.48
C GLU A 48 -11.40 -12.16 15.19
N GLY A 49 -10.80 -12.65 14.11
CA GLY A 49 -11.53 -12.83 12.84
C GLY A 49 -11.64 -11.57 11.98
N ARG A 50 -11.07 -10.42 12.41
CA ARG A 50 -11.17 -9.14 11.70
C ARG A 50 -9.81 -8.50 11.49
N LEU A 51 -9.69 -7.76 10.39
CA LEU A 51 -8.50 -6.96 10.10
C LEU A 51 -8.63 -5.59 10.76
N VAL A 52 -7.74 -5.31 11.71
CA VAL A 52 -7.72 -4.06 12.46
C VAL A 52 -6.53 -3.21 12.01
N PRO A 53 -6.72 -1.94 11.61
CA PRO A 53 -5.62 -1.07 11.22
C PRO A 53 -4.66 -0.89 12.38
N THR A 54 -3.36 -0.98 12.10
CA THR A 54 -2.32 -0.73 13.09
C THR A 54 -1.70 0.65 12.89
N PRO A 55 -0.99 1.20 13.90
CA PRO A 55 -0.20 2.42 13.73
C PRO A 55 0.92 2.27 12.68
N LYS A 56 1.29 1.04 12.30
CA LYS A 56 2.34 0.75 11.32
C LYS A 56 1.81 0.96 9.91
N GLY A 57 2.09 2.13 9.36
CA GLY A 57 1.74 2.49 7.99
C GLY A 57 2.41 3.77 7.55
N LEU A 58 2.25 4.08 6.28
CA LEU A 58 2.74 5.30 5.65
C LEU A 58 1.56 5.96 4.93
N ALA A 59 1.28 7.21 5.29
CA ALA A 59 0.37 8.07 4.55
C ALA A 59 1.18 9.15 3.84
N VAL A 60 0.97 9.31 2.53
CA VAL A 60 1.61 10.35 1.72
C VAL A 60 0.58 11.11 0.91
N VAL A 61 0.85 12.39 0.65
CA VAL A 61 0.00 13.17 -0.25
C VAL A 61 0.01 12.55 -1.64
N VAL A 62 -1.16 12.40 -2.27
CA VAL A 62 -1.32 11.71 -3.57
C VAL A 62 -0.41 12.25 -4.66
N ARG A 63 -0.03 13.54 -4.59
CA ARG A 63 0.91 14.17 -5.53
C ARG A 63 2.32 13.55 -5.51
N ARG A 64 2.72 12.93 -4.40
CA ARG A 64 4.01 12.24 -4.24
C ARG A 64 3.92 10.76 -4.60
N LEU A 65 2.73 10.26 -4.98
CA LEU A 65 2.56 8.88 -5.41
C LEU A 65 3.50 8.47 -6.56
N PRO A 66 3.75 9.31 -7.60
CA PRO A 66 4.70 8.95 -8.65
C PRO A 66 6.12 8.72 -8.13
N GLU A 67 6.57 9.53 -7.16
CA GLU A 67 7.89 9.38 -6.54
C GLU A 67 7.98 8.08 -5.73
N LEU A 68 6.90 7.71 -5.03
CA LEU A 68 6.82 6.44 -4.30
C LEU A 68 6.88 5.24 -5.26
N VAL A 69 6.17 5.30 -6.38
CA VAL A 69 6.18 4.23 -7.40
C VAL A 69 7.58 4.07 -8.02
N ASP A 70 8.25 5.18 -8.35
CA ASP A 70 9.63 5.16 -8.86
C ASP A 70 10.59 4.52 -7.85
N ALA A 71 10.51 4.91 -6.58
CA ALA A 71 11.32 4.32 -5.52
C ALA A 71 11.08 2.81 -5.35
N LEU A 72 9.82 2.36 -5.36
CA LEU A 72 9.48 0.94 -5.25
C LEU A 72 9.93 0.14 -6.48
N THR A 73 9.86 0.73 -7.67
CA THR A 73 10.33 0.12 -8.92
C THR A 73 11.84 -0.09 -8.88
N LYS A 74 12.60 0.91 -8.42
CA LYS A 74 14.04 0.82 -8.21
C LYS A 74 14.39 -0.24 -7.16
N ALA A 75 13.64 -0.31 -6.06
CA ALA A 75 13.83 -1.33 -5.05
C ALA A 75 13.59 -2.74 -5.61
N LEU A 76 12.54 -2.92 -6.42
CA LEU A 76 12.26 -4.20 -7.09
C LEU A 76 13.38 -4.59 -8.06
N ALA A 77 13.85 -3.66 -8.89
CA ALA A 77 14.97 -3.91 -9.79
C ALA A 77 16.23 -4.32 -9.01
N LYS A 78 16.53 -3.62 -7.90
CA LYS A 78 17.69 -3.95 -7.09
C LYS A 78 17.57 -5.30 -6.39
N ALA A 79 16.37 -5.66 -5.92
CA ALA A 79 16.12 -6.96 -5.32
C ALA A 79 16.35 -8.11 -6.31
N ARG A 80 15.95 -7.92 -7.58
CA ARG A 80 16.23 -8.86 -8.67
C ARG A 80 17.72 -8.96 -8.99
N GLU A 81 18.42 -7.84 -9.09
CA GLU A 81 19.89 -7.83 -9.30
C GLU A 81 20.65 -8.59 -8.21
N LEU A 82 20.18 -8.47 -6.96
CA LEU A 82 20.78 -9.16 -5.82
C LEU A 82 20.34 -10.62 -5.69
N GLY A 83 19.48 -11.12 -6.58
CA GLY A 83 18.94 -12.49 -6.50
C GLY A 83 18.03 -12.73 -5.30
N LEU A 84 17.43 -11.69 -4.73
CA LEU A 84 16.50 -11.80 -3.59
C LEU A 84 15.08 -12.20 -4.03
N ILE A 85 14.77 -12.01 -5.31
CA ILE A 85 13.47 -12.30 -5.91
C ILE A 85 13.75 -12.88 -7.29
N ASP A 86 13.33 -14.12 -7.52
CA ASP A 86 13.36 -14.71 -8.85
C ASP A 86 12.36 -14.00 -9.78
N SER A 87 12.68 -13.96 -11.07
CA SER A 87 11.93 -13.24 -12.12
C SER A 87 10.41 -13.53 -12.10
N ASP A 88 10.00 -14.67 -11.55
CA ASP A 88 8.64 -15.17 -11.49
C ASP A 88 7.99 -15.03 -10.09
N GLY A 89 8.11 -13.86 -9.47
CA GLY A 89 7.46 -13.50 -8.21
C GLY A 89 5.92 -13.42 -8.25
N ALA A 90 5.24 -14.28 -9.01
CA ALA A 90 3.82 -14.55 -8.86
C ALA A 90 3.63 -15.65 -7.80
N SER A 91 3.64 -15.23 -6.52
CA SER A 91 3.09 -15.98 -5.38
C SER A 91 3.59 -17.42 -5.21
N GLU A 92 4.75 -17.58 -4.54
CA GLU A 92 4.96 -18.77 -3.70
C GLU A 92 4.07 -18.65 -2.46
N ALA A 93 2.77 -18.92 -2.65
CA ALA A 93 1.89 -19.37 -1.60
C ALA A 93 1.99 -20.90 -1.58
N THR A 94 3.08 -21.41 -1.00
CA THR A 94 3.31 -22.85 -0.88
C THR A 94 3.11 -23.29 0.58
N GLU A 95 2.09 -24.13 0.73
CA GLU A 95 1.77 -25.14 1.77
C GLU A 95 1.72 -24.72 3.25
#